data_AF-A0A0A1H1X5-F1
#
_entry.id   AF-A0A0A1H1X5-F1
#
_cell.length_a   1.000
_cell.length_b   1.000
_cell.length_c   1.000
_cell.angle_alpha   90.00
_cell.angle_beta   90.00
_cell.angle_gamma   90.00
#
_symmetry.space_group_name_H-M   'P 1'
#
loop_
_entity.id
_entity.type
_entity.pdbx_description
1 polymer ?
#
loop_
_entity_poly.entity_id
_entity_poly.type
_entity_poly.pdbx_seq_one_letter_code
_entity_poly.pdbx_strand_id
1 'polypeptide(L)'
;MSADRAEEVFASLQAEAVRFAKDSTLSVEDVRQELYLMCLEHAAGADGFDPGQGDARRFIAGRLWGLTERWRRMESIPDDDGLWNGPLRASVEEALIERQERAAAEERLEQADRQRQRDLRNLPTLAALVAVGAVSERGAARLVGSKSSRLRQRLRQLRKQEDVAVHFR
;
A
#
# COMPACT_ATOMS: atom_id res chain seq x y z
N MET A 1 25.06 -46.81 -8.75
CA MET A 1 26.29 -46.60 -9.55
C MET A 1 26.37 -45.22 -10.23
N SER A 2 25.46 -44.27 -9.95
CA SER A 2 25.45 -42.95 -10.60
C SER A 2 26.12 -41.83 -9.79
N ALA A 3 26.10 -41.91 -8.45
CA ALA A 3 26.60 -40.84 -7.58
C ALA A 3 28.13 -40.72 -7.61
N ASP A 4 28.85 -41.84 -7.50
CA ASP A 4 30.32 -41.85 -7.48
C ASP A 4 30.94 -41.22 -8.74
N ARG A 5 30.33 -41.46 -9.91
CA ARG A 5 30.76 -40.85 -11.18
C ARG A 5 30.49 -39.34 -11.23
N ALA A 6 29.37 -38.90 -10.67
CA ALA A 6 29.07 -37.47 -10.60
C ALA A 6 30.06 -36.75 -9.67
N GLU A 7 30.42 -37.36 -8.55
CA GLU A 7 31.41 -36.84 -7.60
C GLU A 7 32.80 -36.70 -8.23
N GLU A 8 33.26 -37.69 -9.00
CA GLU A 8 34.54 -37.62 -9.72
C GLU A 8 34.61 -36.43 -10.68
N VAL A 9 33.55 -36.24 -11.49
CA VAL A 9 33.48 -35.14 -12.46
C VAL A 9 33.38 -33.80 -11.73
N PHE A 10 32.56 -33.72 -10.68
CA PHE A 10 32.42 -32.54 -9.85
C PHE A 10 33.74 -32.13 -9.19
N ALA A 11 34.47 -33.08 -8.58
CA ALA A 11 35.76 -32.82 -7.95
C ALA A 11 36.78 -32.25 -8.93
N SER A 12 36.70 -32.62 -10.22
CA SER A 12 37.57 -32.11 -11.27
C SER A 12 37.27 -30.66 -11.70
N LEU A 13 36.05 -30.18 -11.44
CA LEU A 13 35.51 -28.89 -11.90
C LEU A 13 35.21 -27.88 -10.78
N GLN A 14 35.07 -28.32 -9.53
CA GLN A 14 34.65 -27.48 -8.40
C GLN A 14 35.53 -26.24 -8.17
N ALA A 15 36.82 -26.31 -8.52
CA ALA A 15 37.74 -25.18 -8.41
C ALA A 15 37.43 -24.07 -9.43
N GLU A 16 36.79 -24.42 -10.56
CA GLU A 16 36.39 -23.45 -11.58
C GLU A 16 35.17 -22.63 -11.17
N ALA A 17 34.34 -23.12 -10.25
CA ALA A 17 33.13 -22.44 -9.79
C ALA A 17 33.39 -21.00 -9.30
N VAL A 18 34.54 -20.74 -8.68
CA VAL A 18 34.95 -19.39 -8.25
C VAL A 18 35.10 -18.43 -9.43
N ARG A 19 35.62 -18.91 -10.56
CA ARG A 19 35.77 -18.09 -11.77
C ARG A 19 34.41 -17.77 -12.38
N PHE A 20 33.53 -18.77 -12.46
CA PHE A 20 32.17 -18.60 -12.97
C PHE A 20 31.34 -17.64 -12.12
N ALA A 21 31.40 -17.76 -10.79
CA ALA A 21 30.72 -16.86 -9.87
C ALA A 21 31.19 -15.41 -10.04
N LYS A 22 32.50 -15.18 -10.23
CA LYS A 22 33.07 -13.84 -10.43
C LYS A 22 32.47 -13.11 -11.64
N ASP A 23 32.06 -13.84 -12.68
CA ASP A 23 31.53 -13.28 -13.91
C ASP A 23 29.98 -13.25 -13.93
N SER A 24 29.32 -13.50 -12.80
CA SER A 24 27.86 -13.53 -12.66
C SER A 24 27.38 -12.86 -11.37
N THR A 25 26.08 -12.66 -11.22
CA THR A 25 25.48 -12.21 -9.95
C THR A 25 25.26 -13.33 -8.93
N LEU A 26 25.54 -14.58 -9.30
CA LEU A 26 25.32 -15.74 -8.43
C LEU A 26 26.43 -15.87 -7.39
N SER A 27 26.07 -16.40 -6.21
CA SER A 27 27.07 -16.72 -5.20
C SER A 27 27.93 -17.91 -5.66
N VAL A 28 29.14 -18.04 -5.09
CA VAL A 28 30.02 -19.20 -5.35
C VAL A 28 29.32 -20.51 -4.99
N GLU A 29 28.48 -20.50 -3.96
CA GLU A 29 27.78 -21.69 -3.50
C GLU A 29 26.66 -22.08 -4.47
N ASP A 30 25.89 -21.13 -4.99
CA ASP A 30 24.86 -21.40 -5.99
C ASP A 30 25.48 -22.00 -7.27
N VAL A 31 26.60 -21.45 -7.71
CA VAL A 31 27.34 -21.97 -8.87
C VAL A 31 27.84 -23.39 -8.62
N ARG A 32 28.27 -23.72 -7.39
CA ARG A 32 28.69 -25.08 -7.02
C ARG A 32 27.52 -26.05 -7.00
N GLN A 33 26.38 -25.65 -6.43
CA GLN A 33 25.18 -26.48 -6.38
C GLN A 33 24.68 -26.79 -7.80
N GLU A 34 24.61 -25.78 -8.67
CA GLU A 34 24.24 -25.95 -10.07
C GLU A 34 25.23 -26.84 -10.82
N LEU A 35 26.53 -26.65 -10.62
CA LEU A 35 27.56 -27.54 -11.20
C LEU A 35 27.36 -28.99 -10.74
N TYR A 36 27.07 -29.22 -9.46
CA TYR A 36 26.82 -30.56 -8.94
C TYR A 36 25.56 -31.21 -9.54
N LEU A 37 24.47 -30.44 -9.69
CA LEU A 37 23.25 -30.90 -10.36
C LEU A 37 23.53 -31.31 -11.80
N MET A 38 24.31 -30.52 -12.55
CA MET A 38 24.70 -30.89 -13.92
C MET A 38 25.53 -32.20 -13.96
N CYS A 39 26.42 -32.42 -13.00
CA CYS A 39 27.16 -33.68 -12.90
C CYS A 39 26.24 -34.88 -12.60
N LEU A 40 25.20 -34.70 -11.77
CA LEU A 40 24.20 -35.73 -11.50
C LEU A 40 23.36 -36.04 -12.74
N GLU A 41 22.90 -35.02 -13.47
CA GLU A 41 22.17 -35.19 -14.74
C GLU A 41 23.01 -35.95 -15.77
N HIS A 42 24.30 -35.60 -15.86
CA HIS A 42 25.26 -36.27 -16.74
C HIS A 42 25.44 -37.74 -16.38
N ALA A 43 25.66 -38.05 -15.10
CA ALA A 43 25.80 -39.43 -14.64
C ALA A 43 24.52 -40.26 -14.85
N ALA A 44 23.35 -39.61 -14.84
CA ALA A 44 22.06 -40.21 -15.15
C ALA A 44 21.79 -40.32 -16.67
N GLY A 45 22.61 -39.71 -17.53
CA GLY A 45 22.42 -39.69 -18.99
C GLY A 45 21.22 -38.86 -19.44
N ALA A 46 20.78 -37.88 -18.62
CA ALA A 46 19.59 -37.07 -18.87
C ALA A 46 19.88 -35.70 -19.52
N ASP A 47 21.16 -35.39 -19.76
CA ASP A 47 21.64 -34.09 -20.22
C ASP A 47 21.84 -33.97 -21.74
N GLY A 48 21.64 -35.08 -22.48
CA GLY A 48 21.81 -35.13 -23.93
C GLY A 48 23.26 -35.08 -24.41
N PHE A 49 24.23 -35.40 -23.54
CA PHE A 49 25.65 -35.44 -23.91
C PHE A 49 25.94 -36.47 -25.02
N ASP A 50 26.66 -36.03 -26.06
CA ASP A 50 27.18 -36.88 -27.14
C ASP A 50 28.70 -37.01 -27.02
N PRO A 51 29.24 -38.20 -26.66
CA PRO A 51 30.68 -38.45 -26.60
C PRO A 51 31.42 -38.21 -27.92
N GLY A 52 30.72 -38.22 -29.05
CA GLY A 52 31.31 -37.91 -30.36
C GLY A 52 31.66 -36.43 -30.56
N GLN A 53 31.10 -35.53 -29.74
CA GLN A 53 31.28 -34.08 -29.86
C GLN A 53 32.32 -33.50 -28.90
N GLY A 54 32.78 -34.28 -27.92
CA GLY A 54 33.81 -33.83 -26.98
C GLY A 54 33.82 -34.58 -25.66
N ASP A 55 34.53 -34.03 -24.69
CA ASP A 55 34.63 -34.54 -23.33
C ASP A 55 33.51 -33.99 -22.43
N ALA A 56 33.04 -34.84 -21.50
CA ALA A 56 32.00 -34.50 -20.53
C ALA A 56 32.33 -33.23 -19.72
N ARG A 57 33.61 -33.03 -19.39
CA ARG A 57 34.08 -31.85 -18.66
C ARG A 57 33.81 -30.57 -19.44
N ARG A 58 34.20 -30.48 -20.72
CA ARG A 58 33.91 -29.31 -21.56
C ARG A 58 32.42 -29.10 -21.78
N PHE A 59 31.66 -30.18 -21.93
CA PHE A 59 30.21 -30.10 -22.07
C PHE A 59 29.56 -29.46 -20.84
N ILE A 60 29.86 -29.96 -19.64
CA ILE A 60 29.32 -29.42 -18.38
C ILE A 60 29.80 -27.99 -18.15
N ALA A 61 31.09 -27.70 -18.38
CA ALA A 61 31.62 -26.34 -18.27
C ALA A 61 30.94 -25.36 -19.26
N GLY A 62 30.62 -25.82 -20.47
CA GLY A 62 29.86 -25.05 -21.45
C GLY A 62 28.42 -24.76 -21.00
N ARG A 63 27.74 -25.75 -20.39
CA ARG A 63 26.42 -25.55 -19.79
C ARG A 63 26.48 -24.54 -18.63
N LEU A 64 27.48 -24.65 -17.78
CA LEU A 64 27.71 -23.72 -16.67
C LEU A 64 28.00 -22.30 -17.17
N TRP A 65 28.80 -22.16 -18.23
CA TRP A 65 29.03 -20.86 -18.88
C TRP A 65 27.74 -20.24 -19.42
N GLY A 66 26.90 -21.05 -20.07
CA GLY A 66 25.59 -20.60 -20.54
C GLY A 66 24.68 -20.14 -19.40
N LEU A 67 24.78 -20.77 -18.23
CA LEU A 67 24.10 -20.32 -17.01
C LEU A 67 24.67 -18.98 -16.55
N THR A 68 25.98 -18.86 -16.35
CA THR A 68 26.59 -17.62 -15.86
C THR A 68 26.35 -16.44 -16.80
N GLU A 69 26.37 -16.62 -18.12
CA GLU A 69 26.08 -15.54 -19.06
C GLU A 69 24.64 -15.02 -18.95
N ARG A 70 23.66 -15.88 -18.61
CA ARG A 70 22.28 -15.42 -18.33
C ARG A 70 22.23 -14.55 -17.07
N TRP A 71 23.04 -14.88 -16.07
CA TRP A 71 23.10 -14.16 -14.80
C TRP A 71 24.07 -12.96 -14.80
N ARG A 72 24.95 -12.85 -15.80
CA ARG A 72 25.93 -11.77 -15.91
C ARG A 72 25.32 -10.38 -16.06
N ARG A 73 24.12 -10.29 -16.66
CA ARG A 73 23.42 -9.03 -16.95
C ARG A 73 22.13 -8.85 -16.17
N MET A 74 21.80 -9.77 -15.28
CA MET A 74 20.68 -9.52 -14.37
C MET A 74 21.11 -8.40 -13.43
N GLU A 75 20.30 -7.35 -13.39
CA GLU A 75 20.48 -6.30 -12.41
C GLU A 75 20.28 -6.96 -11.05
N SER A 76 21.33 -6.99 -10.24
CA SER A 76 21.19 -7.42 -8.85
C SER A 76 20.16 -6.49 -8.22
N ILE A 77 19.01 -7.03 -7.85
CA ILE A 77 18.05 -6.28 -7.04
C ILE A 77 18.85 -5.86 -5.80
N PRO A 78 18.99 -4.56 -5.53
CA PRO A 78 19.74 -4.13 -4.36
C PRO A 78 19.16 -4.83 -3.14
N ASP A 79 20.03 -5.39 -2.29
CA ASP A 79 19.73 -5.91 -0.94
C ASP A 79 19.35 -4.74 -0.02
N ASP A 80 18.47 -3.86 -0.50
CA ASP A 80 17.89 -2.81 0.30
C ASP A 80 16.76 -3.45 1.10
N ASP A 81 17.02 -3.70 2.38
CA ASP A 81 15.99 -3.89 3.40
C ASP A 81 14.94 -2.75 3.39
N GLY A 82 15.27 -1.64 2.72
CA GLY A 82 14.40 -0.52 2.40
C GLY A 82 13.33 -0.75 1.32
N LEU A 83 13.23 -1.94 0.69
CA LEU A 83 12.03 -2.30 -0.08
C LEU A 83 10.74 -2.23 0.77
N TRP A 84 10.87 -2.38 2.09
CA TRP A 84 9.81 -2.14 3.08
C TRP A 84 9.81 -0.72 3.67
N ASN A 85 10.85 0.07 3.43
CA ASN A 85 10.98 1.47 3.88
C ASN A 85 10.79 2.50 2.76
N GLY A 86 10.30 2.08 1.58
CA GLY A 86 9.78 3.03 0.60
C GLY A 86 8.67 3.88 1.26
N PRO A 87 8.50 5.16 0.87
CA PRO A 87 7.39 5.95 1.37
C PRO A 87 6.11 5.14 1.13
N LEU A 88 5.42 4.76 2.20
CA LEU A 88 4.15 4.04 2.17
C LEU A 88 3.27 4.76 1.15
N ARG A 89 3.21 4.24 -0.08
CA ARG A 89 2.26 4.73 -1.06
C ARG A 89 0.93 4.32 -0.45
N ALA A 90 0.16 5.33 -0.02
CA ALA A 90 -1.13 5.14 0.64
C ALA A 90 -1.83 3.95 -0.02
N SER A 91 -2.09 2.91 0.77
CA SER A 91 -2.59 1.67 0.22
C SER A 91 -3.93 1.96 -0.47
N VAL A 92 -4.29 1.15 -1.47
CA VAL A 92 -5.61 1.29 -2.12
C VAL A 92 -6.72 1.29 -1.07
N GLU A 93 -6.54 0.52 0.00
CA GLU A 93 -7.42 0.51 1.17
C GLU A 93 -7.47 1.86 1.90
N GLU A 94 -6.32 2.49 2.16
CA GLU A 94 -6.23 3.79 2.83
C GLU A 94 -6.87 4.91 2.00
N ALA A 95 -6.68 4.89 0.67
CA ALA A 95 -7.35 5.82 -0.25
C ALA A 95 -8.88 5.61 -0.31
N LEU A 96 -9.35 4.36 -0.15
CA LEU A 96 -10.77 4.04 -0.07
C LEU A 96 -11.39 4.48 1.26
N ILE A 97 -10.66 4.29 2.37
CA ILE A 97 -11.06 4.77 3.70
C ILE A 97 -11.21 6.29 3.68
N GLU A 98 -10.20 7.01 3.19
CA GLU A 98 -10.23 8.48 3.16
C GLU A 98 -11.39 9.00 2.28
N ARG A 99 -11.66 8.34 1.15
CA ARG A 99 -12.81 8.68 0.29
C ARG A 99 -14.14 8.44 1.00
N GLN A 100 -14.26 7.35 1.73
CA GLN A 100 -15.47 7.01 2.49
C GLN A 100 -15.68 7.96 3.67
N GLU A 101 -14.61 8.36 4.35
CA GLU A 101 -14.65 9.32 5.45
C GLU A 101 -15.06 10.72 4.96
N ARG A 102 -14.55 11.18 3.81
CA ARG A 102 -14.99 12.46 3.21
C ARG A 102 -16.48 12.43 2.86
N ALA A 103 -16.95 11.35 2.23
CA ALA A 103 -18.38 11.20 1.91
C ALA A 103 -19.25 11.20 3.17
N ALA A 104 -18.83 10.48 4.22
CA ALA A 104 -19.55 10.45 5.49
C ALA A 104 -19.54 11.83 6.20
N ALA A 105 -18.45 12.60 6.08
CA ALA A 105 -18.37 13.94 6.63
C ALA A 105 -19.30 14.92 5.89
N GLU A 106 -19.34 14.85 4.56
CA GLU A 106 -20.25 15.65 3.73
C GLU A 106 -21.72 15.34 4.05
N GLU A 107 -22.09 14.06 4.17
CA GLU A 107 -23.44 13.66 4.56
C GLU A 107 -23.84 14.19 5.94
N ARG A 108 -22.92 14.19 6.91
CA ARG A 108 -23.19 14.76 8.26
C ARG A 108 -23.40 16.27 8.20
N LEU A 109 -22.62 16.99 7.38
CA LEU A 109 -22.79 18.43 7.18
C LEU A 109 -24.14 18.73 6.53
N GLU A 110 -24.50 18.00 5.47
CA GLU A 110 -25.81 18.15 4.82
C GLU A 110 -26.97 17.86 5.78
N GLN A 111 -26.85 16.82 6.61
CA GLN A 111 -27.86 16.50 7.61
C GLN A 111 -27.98 17.61 8.66
N ALA A 112 -26.86 18.18 9.11
CA ALA A 112 -26.86 19.31 10.04
C ALA A 112 -27.51 20.55 9.42
N ASP A 113 -27.22 20.85 8.15
CA ASP A 113 -27.82 21.97 7.42
C ASP A 113 -29.32 21.76 7.18
N ARG A 114 -29.75 20.56 6.78
CA ARG A 114 -31.18 20.23 6.65
C ARG A 114 -31.90 20.36 7.99
N GLN A 115 -31.27 19.93 9.08
CA GLN A 115 -31.83 20.08 10.43
C GLN A 115 -31.96 21.56 10.80
N ARG A 116 -30.89 22.34 10.61
CA ARG A 116 -30.89 23.80 10.84
C ARG A 116 -31.96 24.52 10.03
N GLN A 117 -32.15 24.15 8.76
CA GLN A 117 -33.21 24.72 7.93
C GLN A 117 -34.61 24.34 8.42
N ARG A 118 -34.83 23.10 8.88
CA ARG A 118 -36.10 22.67 9.47
C ARG A 118 -36.41 23.44 10.75
N ASP A 119 -35.41 23.60 11.62
CA ASP A 119 -35.56 24.34 12.87
C ASP A 119 -35.91 25.80 12.58
N LEU A 120 -35.24 26.44 11.62
CA LEU A 120 -35.55 27.81 11.18
C LEU A 120 -36.96 27.97 10.57
N ARG A 121 -37.46 26.97 9.81
CA ARG A 121 -38.82 27.01 9.21
C ARG A 121 -39.93 26.97 10.25
N ASN A 122 -39.69 26.29 11.38
CA ASN A 122 -40.66 26.17 12.46
C ASN A 122 -40.65 27.39 13.41
N LEU A 123 -39.75 28.35 13.19
CA LEU A 123 -39.69 29.59 13.94
C LEU A 123 -40.59 30.67 13.34
N PRO A 124 -41.21 31.52 14.17
CA PRO A 124 -41.81 32.77 13.71
C PRO A 124 -40.76 33.60 12.95
N THR A 125 -41.14 34.19 11.82
CA THR A 125 -40.24 34.84 10.84
C THR A 125 -39.19 35.77 11.46
N LEU A 126 -39.56 36.54 12.48
CA LEU A 126 -38.64 37.46 13.17
C LEU A 126 -37.58 36.76 14.03
N ALA A 127 -37.88 35.60 14.61
CA ALA A 127 -36.89 34.80 15.34
C ALA A 127 -35.91 34.13 14.38
N ALA A 128 -36.38 33.66 13.21
CA ALA A 128 -35.51 33.13 12.16
C ALA A 128 -34.54 34.19 11.61
N LEU A 129 -35.03 35.42 11.39
CA LEU A 129 -34.19 36.54 10.92
C LEU A 129 -33.10 36.95 11.92
N VAL A 130 -33.38 36.86 13.22
CA VAL A 130 -32.38 37.10 14.27
C VAL A 130 -31.37 35.95 14.34
N ALA A 131 -31.84 34.69 14.24
CA ALA A 131 -30.98 33.51 14.29
C ALA A 131 -30.01 33.40 13.09
N VAL A 132 -30.41 33.90 11.91
CA VAL A 132 -29.57 33.99 10.71
C VAL A 132 -28.72 35.27 10.69
N GLY A 133 -28.87 36.16 11.68
CA GLY A 133 -28.08 37.40 11.80
C GLY A 133 -28.51 38.52 10.85
N ALA A 134 -29.61 38.35 10.12
CA ALA A 134 -30.14 39.36 9.19
C ALA A 134 -30.66 40.62 9.91
N VAL A 135 -31.07 40.48 11.18
CA VAL A 135 -31.54 41.62 11.99
C VAL A 135 -31.00 41.47 13.42
N SER A 136 -30.52 42.58 14.00
CA SER A 136 -30.14 42.60 15.41
C SER A 136 -31.33 42.36 16.34
N GLU A 137 -31.11 41.79 17.52
CA GLU A 137 -32.17 41.57 18.52
C GLU A 137 -32.95 42.87 18.85
N ARG A 138 -32.25 44.03 18.86
CA ARG A 138 -32.86 45.35 19.06
C ARG A 138 -33.72 45.78 17.87
N GLY A 139 -33.26 45.51 16.65
CA GLY A 139 -34.01 45.77 15.41
C GLY A 139 -35.28 44.94 15.32
N ALA A 140 -35.21 43.65 15.67
CA ALA A 140 -36.37 42.77 15.71
C ALA A 140 -37.40 43.24 16.76
N ALA A 141 -36.97 43.62 17.96
CA ALA A 141 -37.88 44.13 19.00
C ALA A 141 -38.63 45.41 18.58
N ARG A 142 -37.99 46.29 17.79
CA ARG A 142 -38.64 47.49 17.21
C ARG A 142 -39.70 47.14 16.17
N LEU A 143 -39.42 46.15 15.31
CA LEU A 143 -40.32 45.74 14.22
C LEU A 143 -41.62 45.09 14.72
N VAL A 144 -41.59 44.29 15.80
CA VAL A 144 -42.79 43.57 16.29
C VAL A 144 -43.63 44.40 17.27
N GLY A 145 -43.18 45.59 17.68
CA GLY A 145 -43.84 46.39 18.72
C GLY A 145 -44.05 45.64 20.06
N SER A 146 -43.37 44.51 20.25
CA SER A 146 -43.55 43.61 21.38
C SER A 146 -42.65 44.02 22.54
N LYS A 147 -43.10 43.88 23.79
CA LYS A 147 -42.25 44.08 24.97
C LYS A 147 -41.00 43.20 24.83
N SER A 148 -39.83 43.83 24.75
CA SER A 148 -38.51 43.21 24.51
C SER A 148 -38.19 42.03 25.44
N SER A 149 -38.88 41.89 26.57
CA SER A 149 -38.79 40.76 27.48
C SER A 149 -39.32 39.44 26.88
N ARG A 150 -40.45 39.44 26.15
CA ARG A 150 -41.03 38.22 25.56
C ARG A 150 -40.17 37.66 24.44
N LEU A 151 -39.63 38.55 23.59
CA LEU A 151 -38.71 38.16 22.51
C LEU A 151 -37.40 37.60 23.08
N ARG A 152 -36.84 38.22 24.13
CA ARG A 152 -35.65 37.72 24.84
C ARG A 152 -35.89 36.38 25.55
N GLN A 153 -37.03 36.21 26.22
CA GLN A 153 -37.39 34.95 26.87
C GLN A 153 -37.49 33.81 25.86
N ARG A 154 -38.08 34.08 24.69
CA ARG A 154 -38.23 33.09 23.62
C ARG A 154 -36.90 32.76 22.94
N LEU A 155 -36.04 33.74 22.67
CA LEU A 155 -34.68 33.50 22.20
C LEU A 155 -33.85 32.67 23.19
N ARG A 156 -34.03 32.89 24.51
CA ARG A 156 -33.37 32.07 25.55
C ARG A 156 -33.90 30.64 25.59
N GLN A 157 -35.20 30.41 25.34
CA GLN A 157 -35.76 29.07 25.23
C GLN A 157 -35.20 28.33 24.03
N LEU A 158 -35.02 29.01 22.89
CA LEU A 158 -34.41 28.43 21.70
C LEU A 158 -32.95 28.04 21.91
N ARG A 159 -32.14 28.94 22.50
CA ARG A 159 -30.74 28.62 22.85
C ARG A 159 -30.64 27.44 23.83
N LYS A 160 -31.55 27.34 24.80
CA LYS A 160 -31.62 26.19 25.70
C LYS A 160 -32.02 24.89 25.01
N GLN A 161 -32.88 24.93 23.98
CA GLN A 161 -33.23 23.75 23.19
C GLN A 161 -32.06 23.31 22.30
N GLU A 162 -31.28 24.25 21.76
CA GLU A 162 -30.03 23.97 21.04
C GLU A 162 -28.98 23.32 21.96
N ASP A 163 -28.76 23.86 23.17
CA ASP A 163 -27.79 23.29 24.13
C ASP A 163 -28.18 21.87 24.61
N VAL A 164 -29.48 21.57 24.77
CA VAL A 164 -29.95 20.24 25.18
C VAL A 164 -29.84 19.23 24.03
N ALA A 165 -29.99 19.64 22.77
CA ALA A 165 -29.80 18.77 21.61
C ALA A 165 -28.33 18.36 21.39
N VAL A 166 -27.37 19.13 21.92
CA VAL A 166 -25.93 18.83 21.88
C VAL A 166 -25.51 17.86 23.01
N HIS A 167 -26.24 17.80 24.12
CA HIS A 167 -25.92 16.93 25.26
C HIS A 167 -26.54 15.51 25.22
N PHE A 168 -27.36 15.21 24.20
CA PHE A 168 -27.92 13.88 23.95
C PHE A 168 -27.38 13.22 22.66
N ARG A 169 -26.27 13.74 22.11
CA ARG A 169 -25.53 13.15 20.98
C ARG A 169 -24.24 12.52 21.44
#